data_AF-A0A351DQL7-F1
#
_entry.id   AF-A0A351DQL7-F1
#
_cell.length_a   1.000
_cell.length_b   1.000
_cell.length_c   1.000
_cell.angle_alpha   90.00
_cell.angle_beta   90.00
_cell.angle_gamma   90.00
#
_symmetry.space_group_name_H-M   'P 1'
#
loop_
_entity.id
_entity.type
_entity.pdbx_description
1 polymer ?
#
loop_
_entity_poly.entity_id
_entity_poly.type
_entity_poly.pdbx_seq_one_letter_code
_entity_poly.pdbx_strand_id
1 'polypeptide(L)'
;ILGFLYLGLIGLRAAIQDPDQAGKACGILVLVGVVNLPIIKYSVEWWNTLHQPASLKLTEKPTMPASMWMPLLVNILGYYIAAAYLVLGSMRAIVIGRERRASWVKELVGRA
;
A
#
# COMPACT_ATOMS: atom_id res chain seq x y z
N ILE A 1 -13.31 7.96 5.05
CA ILE A 1 -13.40 6.54 5.47
C ILE A 1 -12.02 5.88 5.51
N LEU A 2 -11.25 5.83 4.42
CA LEU A 2 -9.92 5.20 4.42
C LEU A 2 -8.91 5.85 5.40
N GLY A 3 -9.00 7.17 5.61
CA GLY A 3 -8.17 7.87 6.61
C GLY A 3 -8.35 7.34 8.04
N PHE A 4 -9.56 6.92 8.42
CA PHE A 4 -9.80 6.33 9.75
C PHE A 4 -9.14 4.94 9.88
N LEU A 5 -9.14 4.13 8.82
CA LEU A 5 -8.37 2.88 8.79
C LEU A 5 -6.88 3.14 8.96
N TYR A 6 -6.36 4.19 8.32
CA TYR A 6 -4.95 4.55 8.41
C TYR A 6 -4.56 5.01 9.83
N LEU A 7 -5.38 5.89 10.44
CA LEU A 7 -5.19 6.31 11.83
C LEU A 7 -5.33 5.13 12.80
N GLY A 8 -6.29 4.23 12.56
CA GLY A 8 -6.45 3.01 13.34
C GLY A 8 -5.21 2.10 13.26
N LEU A 9 -4.60 1.96 12.08
CA LEU A 9 -3.37 1.18 11.90
C LEU A 9 -2.18 1.80 12.65
N ILE A 10 -1.99 3.12 12.53
CA ILE A 10 -0.92 3.84 13.24
C ILE A 10 -1.13 3.72 14.76
N GLY A 11 -2.36 3.97 15.23
CA GLY A 11 -2.71 3.87 16.65
C GLY A 11 -2.50 2.46 17.21
N LEU A 12 -2.95 1.42 16.49
CA LEU A 12 -2.79 0.03 16.89
C LEU A 12 -1.31 -0.37 16.97
N ARG A 13 -0.50 0.06 15.98
CA ARG A 13 0.93 -0.22 15.99
C ARG A 13 1.65 0.50 17.15
N ALA A 14 1.23 1.71 17.50
CA ALA A 14 1.80 2.47 18.60
C ALA A 14 1.39 1.93 19.99
N ALA A 15 0.20 1.33 20.10
CA ALA A 15 -0.32 0.83 21.37
C ALA A 15 0.33 -0.48 21.84
N ILE A 16 0.86 -1.30 20.93
CA ILE A 16 1.45 -2.61 21.24
C ILE A 16 2.98 -2.49 21.33
N GLN A 17 3.55 -2.79 22.50
CA GLN A 17 4.99 -2.69 22.76
C GLN A 17 5.81 -3.78 22.05
N ASP A 18 5.29 -5.01 22.01
CA ASP A 18 5.95 -6.11 21.31
C ASP A 18 5.82 -5.93 19.79
N PRO A 19 6.92 -5.74 19.06
CA PRO A 19 6.88 -5.40 17.64
C PRO A 19 6.35 -6.54 16.76
N ASP A 20 6.47 -7.80 17.19
CA ASP A 20 5.99 -8.96 16.46
C ASP A 20 4.49 -9.17 16.69
N GLN A 21 4.01 -8.98 17.92
CA GLN A 21 2.57 -8.95 18.20
C GLN A 21 1.90 -7.76 17.50
N ALA A 22 2.51 -6.56 17.56
CA ALA A 22 2.04 -5.39 16.86
C ALA A 22 1.91 -5.65 15.35
N GLY A 23 2.92 -6.32 14.76
CA GLY A 23 2.90 -6.71 13.36
C GLY A 23 1.75 -7.64 13.00
N LYS A 24 1.50 -8.67 13.81
CA LYS A 24 0.39 -9.62 13.61
C LYS A 24 -0.97 -8.93 13.71
N ALA A 25 -1.18 -8.12 14.75
CA ALA A 25 -2.42 -7.39 14.96
C ALA A 25 -2.71 -6.40 13.81
N CYS A 26 -1.69 -5.64 13.39
CA CYS A 26 -1.78 -4.74 12.24
C CYS A 26 -2.08 -5.52 10.94
N GLY A 27 -1.47 -6.69 10.75
CA GLY A 27 -1.72 -7.54 9.59
C GLY A 27 -3.18 -7.98 9.50
N ILE A 28 -3.78 -8.41 10.61
CA ILE A 28 -5.20 -8.77 10.67
C ILE A 28 -6.08 -7.56 10.34
N LEU A 29 -5.80 -6.39 10.94
CA LEU A 29 -6.56 -5.17 10.68
C LEU A 29 -6.51 -4.77 9.19
N VAL A 30 -5.33 -4.87 8.56
CA VAL A 30 -5.18 -4.57 7.13
C VAL A 30 -5.94 -5.58 6.27
N LEU A 31 -5.86 -6.88 6.57
CA LEU A 31 -6.60 -7.91 5.83
C LEU A 31 -8.12 -7.70 5.89
N VAL A 32 -8.65 -7.36 7.07
CA VAL A 32 -10.06 -7.00 7.22
C VAL A 32 -10.36 -5.71 6.46
N GLY A 33 -9.48 -4.71 6.56
CA GLY A 33 -9.60 -3.43 5.86
C GLY A 33 -9.60 -3.55 4.34
N VAL A 34 -8.98 -4.59 3.77
CA VAL A 34 -9.00 -4.85 2.31
C VAL A 34 -10.43 -5.04 1.79
N VAL A 35 -11.34 -5.59 2.59
CA VAL A 35 -12.76 -5.72 2.23
C VAL A 35 -13.42 -4.36 1.97
N ASN A 36 -12.88 -3.29 2.55
CA ASN A 36 -13.40 -1.94 2.33
C ASN A 36 -13.06 -1.39 0.93
N LEU A 37 -11.99 -1.89 0.27
CA LEU A 37 -11.62 -1.47 -1.09
C LEU A 37 -12.71 -1.73 -2.13
N PRO A 38 -13.24 -2.97 -2.29
CA PRO A 38 -14.33 -3.21 -3.23
C PRO A 38 -15.60 -2.46 -2.83
N ILE A 39 -15.90 -2.34 -1.53
CA ILE A 39 -17.05 -1.56 -1.07
C ILE A 39 -16.95 -0.12 -1.55
N ILE A 40 -15.81 0.54 -1.32
CA ILE A 40 -15.59 1.93 -1.76
C ILE A 40 -15.64 2.03 -3.29
N LYS A 41 -15.00 1.09 -4.00
CA LYS A 41 -14.94 1.10 -5.47
C LYS A 41 -16.32 0.98 -6.12
N TYR A 42 -17.12 0.02 -5.67
CA TYR A 42 -18.43 -0.26 -6.23
C TYR A 42 -19.56 0.54 -5.56
N SER A 43 -19.29 1.24 -4.46
CA SER A 43 -20.29 2.09 -3.80
C SER A 43 -20.94 3.10 -4.75
N VAL A 44 -20.19 3.61 -5.73
CA VAL A 44 -20.68 4.57 -6.74
C VAL A 44 -21.78 3.96 -7.61
N GLU A 45 -21.64 2.68 -7.96
CA GLU A 45 -22.58 1.92 -8.81
C GLU A 45 -23.78 1.44 -7.99
N TRP A 46 -23.55 0.92 -6.78
CA TRP A 46 -24.59 0.36 -5.91
C TRP A 46 -25.54 1.42 -5.35
N TRP A 47 -25.01 2.59 -4.97
CA TRP A 47 -25.80 3.68 -4.36
C TRP A 47 -26.19 4.78 -5.35
N ASN A 48 -26.00 4.59 -6.67
CA ASN A 48 -26.33 5.56 -7.73
C ASN A 48 -25.85 6.99 -7.40
N THR A 49 -24.59 7.12 -6.98
CA THR A 49 -24.05 8.41 -6.55
C THR A 49 -23.71 9.29 -7.77
N LEU A 50 -23.78 10.63 -7.62
CA LEU A 50 -23.38 11.61 -8.65
C LEU A 50 -21.88 11.59 -9.00
N HIS A 51 -21.11 10.69 -8.39
CA HIS A 51 -19.67 10.63 -8.57
C HIS A 51 -19.34 10.10 -9.97
N GLN A 52 -18.40 10.78 -10.64
CA GLN A 52 -17.96 10.40 -11.98
C GLN A 52 -17.48 8.94 -12.03
N PRO A 53 -17.88 8.15 -13.07
CA PRO A 53 -17.38 6.80 -13.27
C PRO A 53 -15.90 6.79 -13.66
N ALA A 54 -15.28 5.60 -13.64
CA ALA A 54 -13.85 5.46 -13.92
C ALA A 54 -13.48 5.92 -15.34
N SER A 55 -12.53 6.86 -15.42
CA SER A 55 -12.02 7.41 -16.71
C SER A 55 -10.95 6.55 -17.39
N LEU A 56 -10.33 5.63 -16.63
CA LEU A 56 -9.43 4.61 -17.15
C LEU A 56 -10.09 3.24 -16.90
N LYS A 57 -10.31 2.49 -17.98
CA LYS A 57 -10.80 1.11 -17.95
C LYS A 57 -9.77 0.21 -18.61
N LEU A 58 -9.60 -1.01 -18.11
CA LEU A 58 -8.65 -1.97 -18.70
C LEU A 58 -9.09 -2.49 -20.08
N THR A 59 -10.40 -2.52 -20.31
CA THR A 59 -11.03 -3.19 -21.46
C THR A 59 -11.42 -2.26 -22.59
N GLU A 60 -11.34 -0.95 -22.39
CA GLU A 60 -11.82 0.06 -23.33
C GLU A 60 -10.77 1.16 -23.52
N LYS A 61 -10.80 1.81 -24.69
CA LYS A 61 -9.95 2.98 -24.96
C LYS A 61 -10.27 4.09 -23.95
N PRO A 62 -9.27 4.79 -23.39
CA PRO A 62 -9.52 5.93 -22.50
C PRO A 62 -10.45 6.94 -23.15
N THR A 63 -11.44 7.42 -22.40
CA THR A 63 -12.41 8.42 -22.88
C THR A 63 -11.83 9.82 -23.00
N MET A 64 -10.59 10.03 -22.55
CA MET A 64 -9.89 11.31 -22.56
C MET A 64 -8.79 11.39 -23.65
N PRO A 65 -8.41 12.60 -24.12
CA PRO A 65 -7.34 12.77 -25.10
C PRO A 65 -5.97 12.27 -24.61
N ALA A 66 -5.09 11.93 -25.55
CA ALA A 66 -3.73 11.46 -25.25
C ALA A 66 -2.88 12.46 -24.45
N SER A 67 -3.12 13.75 -24.64
CA SER A 67 -2.48 14.82 -23.86
C SER A 67 -2.81 14.75 -22.36
N MET A 68 -3.86 14.05 -21.94
CA MET A 68 -4.26 13.90 -20.54
C MET A 68 -3.93 12.52 -19.98
N TRP A 69 -4.27 11.43 -20.68
CA TRP A 69 -4.03 10.10 -20.12
C TRP A 69 -2.56 9.68 -20.15
N MET A 70 -1.75 10.22 -21.09
CA MET A 70 -0.34 9.84 -21.18
C MET A 70 0.47 10.36 -19.98
N PRO A 71 0.40 11.66 -19.59
CA PRO A 71 1.02 12.13 -18.35
C PRO A 71 0.48 11.41 -17.11
N LEU A 72 -0.81 11.11 -17.07
CA LEU A 72 -1.42 10.36 -15.98
C LEU A 72 -0.81 8.96 -15.85
N LEU A 73 -0.65 8.23 -16.95
CA LEU A 73 -0.05 6.89 -16.95
C LEU A 73 1.41 6.93 -16.49
N VAL A 74 2.19 7.90 -16.95
CA VAL A 74 3.59 8.09 -16.51
C VAL A 74 3.64 8.34 -14.99
N ASN A 75 2.76 9.18 -14.46
CA ASN A 75 2.70 9.44 -13.02
C ASN A 75 2.24 8.21 -12.22
N ILE A 76 1.26 7.45 -12.73
CA ILE A 76 0.82 6.20 -12.11
C ILE A 76 2.00 5.23 -11.99
N LEU A 77 2.72 4.98 -13.09
CA LEU A 77 3.87 4.09 -13.10
C LEU A 77 4.99 4.60 -12.18
N GLY A 78 5.32 5.89 -12.26
CA GLY A 78 6.33 6.51 -11.40
C GLY A 78 5.98 6.37 -9.92
N TYR A 79 4.72 6.59 -9.55
CA TYR A 79 4.24 6.42 -8.18
C TYR A 79 4.36 4.96 -7.71
N TYR A 80 3.94 3.99 -8.53
CA TYR A 80 4.05 2.57 -8.17
C TYR A 80 5.50 2.11 -8.04
N ILE A 81 6.40 2.59 -8.90
CA ILE A 81 7.83 2.32 -8.80
C ILE A 81 8.41 2.93 -7.52
N ALA A 82 8.10 4.19 -7.23
CA ALA A 82 8.53 4.85 -6.01
C ALA A 82 8.00 4.15 -4.75
N ALA A 83 6.71 3.79 -4.75
CA ALA A 83 6.09 3.04 -3.67
C ALA A 83 6.75 1.67 -3.48
N ALA A 84 6.99 0.92 -4.56
CA ALA A 84 7.67 -0.37 -4.51
C ALA A 84 9.10 -0.22 -3.96
N TYR A 85 9.85 0.78 -4.42
CA TYR A 85 11.19 1.07 -3.93
C TYR A 85 11.20 1.35 -2.41
N LEU A 86 10.30 2.21 -1.94
CA LEU A 86 10.19 2.56 -0.52
C LEU A 86 9.74 1.37 0.34
N VAL A 87 8.76 0.60 -0.12
CA VAL A 87 8.24 -0.57 0.59
C VAL A 87 9.31 -1.66 0.68
N LEU A 88 9.96 -2.00 -0.43
CA LEU A 88 11.01 -3.03 -0.47
C LEU A 88 12.24 -2.59 0.32
N GLY A 89 12.63 -1.31 0.23
CA GLY A 89 13.71 -0.74 1.03
C GLY A 89 13.41 -0.81 2.53
N SER A 90 12.20 -0.45 2.93
CA SER A 90 11.75 -0.53 4.33
C SER A 90 11.69 -1.98 4.83
N MET A 91 11.16 -2.90 4.01
CA MET A 91 11.11 -4.33 4.32
C MET A 91 12.52 -4.90 4.51
N ARG A 92 13.46 -4.56 3.62
CA ARG A 92 14.86 -4.97 3.73
C ARG A 92 15.47 -4.49 5.05
N ALA A 93 15.27 -3.22 5.41
CA ALA A 93 15.78 -2.67 6.67
C ALA A 93 15.21 -3.41 7.90
N ILE A 94 13.90 -3.72 7.89
CA ILE A 94 13.24 -4.47 8.96
C ILE A 94 13.81 -5.90 9.07
N VAL A 95 13.99 -6.60 7.94
CA VAL A 95 14.54 -7.96 7.93
C VAL A 95 15.97 -7.98 8.47
N ILE A 96 16.84 -7.07 8.02
CA ILE A 96 18.21 -6.95 8.52
C ILE A 96 18.23 -6.64 10.02
N GLY A 97 17.35 -5.75 10.48
CA GLY A 97 17.23 -5.42 11.91
C GLY A 97 16.81 -6.60 12.77
N ARG A 98 15.82 -7.39 12.31
CA ARG A 98 15.33 -8.61 13.00
C ARG A 98 16.39 -9.71 13.01
N GLU A 99 17.03 -9.94 11.87
CA GLU A 99 17.99 -11.02 11.67
C GLU A 99 19.44 -10.61 12.01
N ARG A 100 19.65 -9.49 12.74
CA ARG A 100 21.00 -8.95 13.03
C ARG A 100 21.97 -9.96 13.65
N ARG A 101 21.46 -10.99 14.33
CA ARG A 101 22.27 -12.05 14.95
C ARG A 101 22.58 -13.22 14.01
N ALA A 102 21.84 -13.37 12.91
CA ALA A 102 22.04 -14.42 11.94
C ALA A 102 23.41 -14.28 11.25
N SER A 103 24.03 -15.41 10.94
CA SER A 103 25.37 -15.46 10.31
C SER A 103 25.39 -14.71 8.97
N TRP A 104 24.35 -14.87 8.15
CA TRP A 104 24.25 -14.21 6.84
C TRP A 104 24.22 -12.68 6.93
N VAL A 105 23.59 -12.09 7.96
CA VAL A 105 23.58 -10.63 8.14
C VAL A 105 24.95 -10.13 8.56
N LYS A 106 25.61 -10.84 9.49
CA LYS A 106 26.98 -10.49 9.92
C LYS A 106 27.96 -10.53 8.75
N GLU A 107 27.85 -11.54 7.89
CA GLU A 107 28.66 -11.65 6.68
C GLU A 107 28.33 -10.55 5.65
N LEU A 108 27.05 -10.25 5.44
CA LEU A 108 26.61 -9.18 4.54
C LEU A 108 27.12 -7.80 4.97
N VAL A 109 27.10 -7.51 6.27
CA VAL A 109 27.60 -6.24 6.84
C VAL A 109 29.13 -6.20 6.86
N GLY A 110 29.80 -7.32 7.16
CA GLY A 110 31.27 -7.39 7.15
C GLY A 110 31.90 -7.31 5.76
N ARG A 111 31.11 -7.48 4.69
CA ARG A 111 31.51 -7.32 3.28
C ARG A 111 31.26 -5.92 2.72
N ALA A 112 30.53 -5.06 3.44
CA ALA A 112 30.17 -3.69 3.04
C ALA A 112 31.17 -2.68 3.63
#